data_AF-A0AB73H3L8-F1
#
_entry.id   AF-A0AB73H3L8-F1
#
_cell.length_a   1.000
_cell.length_b   1.000
_cell.length_c   1.000
_cell.angle_alpha   90.00
_cell.angle_beta   90.00
_cell.angle_gamma   90.00
#
_symmetry.space_group_name_H-M   'P 1'
#
loop_
_entity.id
_entity.type
_entity.pdbx_description
1 polymer ?
#
loop_
_entity_poly.entity_id
_entity_poly.type
_entity_poly.pdbx_seq_one_letter_code
_entity_poly.pdbx_strand_id
1 'polypeptide(L)'
;MGLVVTRKPGEALEIGDPKGEIVIVRVLSSNEGGTRLKVDAPLHLAVHREEISERIRRGVTTPDQGGRGRFDLIAFAKRQQNWSLQTFGPGYLTESLVDHIQEELIEVEQSPRDSGEWADLVLLALDGLLRCTGSAELAAKALSDKADINLRRAWPDWRTVDRTRAIGHIAEPEAAIDLAVM
;
A
#
# COMPACT_ATOMS: atom_id res chain seq x y z
N MET A 1 6.42 24.95 -25.18
CA MET A 1 7.08 24.34 -26.36
C MET A 1 6.47 22.97 -26.57
N GLY A 2 6.07 22.60 -27.79
CA GLY A 2 5.52 21.27 -28.08
C GLY A 2 6.43 20.52 -29.04
N LEU A 3 6.58 19.21 -28.84
CA LEU A 3 7.32 18.32 -29.73
C LEU A 3 6.33 17.45 -30.49
N VAL A 4 6.42 17.43 -31.82
CA VAL A 4 5.59 16.57 -32.68
C VAL A 4 6.49 15.51 -33.30
N VAL A 5 6.11 14.25 -33.13
CA VAL A 5 6.86 13.10 -33.66
C VAL A 5 5.89 12.08 -34.26
N THR A 6 6.33 11.39 -35.31
CA THR A 6 5.58 10.30 -35.94
C THR A 6 6.26 8.97 -35.64
N ARG A 7 5.51 7.97 -35.18
CA ARG A 7 6.02 6.63 -34.87
C ARG A 7 5.18 5.53 -35.53
N LYS A 8 5.88 4.58 -36.13
CA LYS A 8 5.35 3.34 -36.71
C LYS A 8 5.17 2.28 -35.61
N PRO A 9 4.33 1.25 -35.84
CA PRO A 9 4.26 0.09 -34.96
C PRO A 9 5.65 -0.49 -34.65
N GLY A 10 5.93 -0.72 -33.37
CA GLY A 10 7.22 -1.16 -32.84
C GLY A 10 8.09 -0.03 -32.28
N GLU A 11 7.93 1.20 -32.75
CA GLU A 11 8.72 2.36 -32.33
C GLU A 11 8.18 3.00 -31.04
N ALA A 12 9.04 3.73 -30.33
CA ALA A 12 8.70 4.37 -29.07
C ALA A 12 9.15 5.84 -29.00
N LEU A 13 8.49 6.59 -28.13
CA LEU A 13 8.87 7.93 -27.66
C LEU A 13 9.24 7.82 -26.18
N GLU A 14 10.35 8.44 -25.79
CA GLU A 14 10.79 8.53 -24.40
C GLU A 14 10.57 9.94 -23.88
N ILE A 15 10.02 10.04 -22.67
CA ILE A 15 9.72 11.28 -21.97
C ILE A 15 10.33 11.17 -20.59
N GLY A 16 11.32 12.01 -20.28
CA GLY A 16 12.02 11.99 -19.00
C GLY A 16 13.06 13.10 -18.95
N ASP A 17 13.73 13.23 -17.81
CA ASP A 17 14.87 14.11 -17.68
C ASP A 17 16.20 13.32 -17.84
N PRO A 18 17.32 13.98 -18.20
CA PRO A 18 18.60 13.30 -18.42
C PRO A 18 19.24 12.63 -17.18
N LYS A 19 18.67 12.84 -15.99
CA LYS A 19 19.18 12.40 -14.68
C LYS A 19 18.17 11.55 -13.89
N GLY A 20 17.03 11.19 -14.47
CA GLY A 20 15.84 10.80 -13.73
C GLY A 20 15.02 9.70 -14.40
N GLU A 21 13.76 9.60 -13.98
CA GLU A 21 12.86 8.54 -14.39
C GLU A 21 12.26 8.77 -15.78
N ILE A 22 12.09 7.69 -16.53
CA ILE A 22 11.69 7.71 -17.95
C ILE A 22 10.31 7.08 -18.10
N VAL A 23 9.43 7.76 -18.83
CA VAL A 23 8.18 7.22 -19.36
C VAL A 23 8.40 6.85 -20.83
N ILE A 24 8.08 5.60 -21.19
CA ILE A 24 8.22 5.09 -22.56
C ILE A 24 6.82 4.88 -23.14
N VAL A 25 6.52 5.57 -24.24
CA VAL A 25 5.28 5.41 -25.00
C VAL A 25 5.58 4.64 -26.28
N ARG A 26 5.09 3.41 -26.40
CA ARG A 26 5.32 2.54 -27.55
C ARG A 26 4.07 2.37 -28.40
N VAL A 27 4.23 2.50 -29.72
CA VAL A 27 3.16 2.17 -30.68
C VAL A 27 3.13 0.66 -30.88
N LEU A 28 2.06 0.01 -30.44
CA LEU A 28 1.86 -1.42 -30.65
C LEU A 28 1.28 -1.71 -32.04
N SER A 29 0.26 -0.95 -32.42
CA SER A 29 -0.39 -1.07 -33.73
C SER A 29 -1.07 0.24 -34.12
N SER A 30 -1.23 0.48 -35.41
CA SER A 30 -2.00 1.63 -35.93
C SER A 30 -2.85 1.16 -37.10
N ASN A 31 -4.14 1.46 -37.06
CA ASN A 31 -5.10 1.18 -38.14
C ASN A 31 -6.15 2.31 -38.23
N GLU A 32 -7.14 2.16 -39.10
CA GLU A 32 -8.22 3.15 -39.28
C GLU A 32 -9.06 3.36 -38.00
N GLY A 33 -9.13 2.36 -37.12
CA GLY A 33 -9.83 2.43 -35.83
C GLY A 33 -9.00 3.06 -34.70
N GLY A 34 -7.76 3.49 -34.98
CA GLY A 34 -6.91 4.19 -34.03
C GLY A 34 -5.56 3.53 -33.78
N THR A 35 -4.82 4.11 -32.84
CA THR A 35 -3.47 3.66 -32.47
C THR A 35 -3.49 3.01 -31.09
N ARG A 36 -2.96 1.79 -30.98
CA ARG A 36 -2.72 1.13 -29.70
C ARG A 36 -1.38 1.55 -29.15
N LEU A 37 -1.40 2.14 -27.96
CA LEU A 37 -0.20 2.59 -27.26
C LEU A 37 0.00 1.75 -25.98
N LYS A 38 1.26 1.39 -25.72
CA LYS A 38 1.71 0.91 -24.41
C LYS A 38 2.48 2.03 -23.74
N VAL A 39 2.16 2.33 -22.48
CA VAL A 39 2.90 3.31 -21.69
C VAL A 39 3.55 2.56 -20.53
N ASP A 40 4.88 2.54 -20.52
CA ASP A 40 5.68 2.03 -19.41
C ASP A 40 6.15 3.24 -18.59
N ALA A 41 5.74 3.30 -17.31
CA ALA A 41 6.06 4.40 -16.40
C ALA A 41 6.44 3.86 -15.02
N PRO A 42 7.25 4.59 -14.24
CA PRO A 42 7.50 4.29 -12.83
C PRO A 42 6.20 4.14 -12.03
N LEU A 43 6.21 3.27 -11.02
CA LEU A 43 5.02 2.93 -10.23
C LEU A 43 4.36 4.11 -9.51
N HIS A 44 5.12 5.17 -9.23
CA HIS A 44 4.62 6.36 -8.54
C HIS A 44 4.05 7.41 -9.52
N LEU A 45 4.26 7.29 -10.84
CA LEU A 45 3.66 8.16 -11.86
C LEU A 45 2.36 7.58 -12.38
N ALA A 46 1.27 8.31 -12.19
CA ALA A 46 -0.04 7.90 -12.68
C ALA A 46 -0.15 8.11 -14.20
N VAL A 47 -0.62 7.08 -14.90
CA VAL A 47 -0.92 7.11 -16.34
C VAL A 47 -2.41 6.96 -16.54
N HIS A 48 -3.03 7.94 -17.20
CA HIS A 48 -4.47 8.00 -17.39
C HIS A 48 -4.82 8.43 -18.81
N ARG A 49 -6.01 8.04 -19.27
CA ARG A 49 -6.63 8.68 -20.43
C ARG A 49 -7.04 10.10 -20.05
N GLU A 50 -7.14 10.99 -21.04
CA GLU A 50 -7.46 12.41 -20.80
C GLU A 50 -8.81 12.57 -20.11
N GLU A 51 -9.83 11.86 -20.59
CA GLU A 51 -11.18 11.90 -20.02
C GLU A 51 -11.23 11.42 -18.56
N ILE A 52 -10.35 10.49 -18.18
CA ILE A 52 -10.24 10.01 -16.80
C ILE A 52 -9.50 11.02 -15.93
N SER A 53 -8.43 11.62 -16.45
CA SER A 53 -7.65 12.66 -15.74
C SER A 53 -8.51 13.89 -15.41
N GLU A 54 -9.37 14.30 -16.35
CA GLU A 54 -10.28 15.42 -16.13
C GLU A 54 -11.31 15.13 -15.04
N ARG A 55 -11.85 13.90 -14.99
CA ARG A 55 -12.80 13.49 -13.94
C ARG A 55 -12.14 13.47 -12.56
N ILE A 56 -10.89 12.99 -12.47
CA ILE A 56 -10.10 13.04 -11.23
C ILE A 56 -9.86 14.49 -10.79
N ARG A 57 -9.44 15.39 -11.70
CA ARG A 57 -9.25 16.82 -11.39
C ARG A 57 -10.51 17.51 -10.90
N ARG A 58 -11.69 17.07 -11.35
CA ARG A 58 -13.00 17.57 -10.93
C ARG A 58 -13.53 16.92 -9.64
N GLY A 59 -12.77 16.02 -9.02
CA GLY A 59 -13.14 15.37 -7.76
C GLY A 59 -14.24 14.30 -7.87
N VAL A 60 -14.58 13.86 -9.07
CA VAL A 60 -15.59 12.82 -9.29
C VAL A 60 -14.90 11.46 -9.35
N THR A 61 -14.92 10.72 -8.23
CA THR A 61 -14.44 9.34 -8.18
C THR A 61 -15.51 8.41 -8.77
N THR A 62 -15.31 7.95 -10.01
CA THR A 62 -16.07 6.82 -10.56
C THR A 62 -15.67 5.49 -9.92
N PRO A 63 -16.55 4.48 -9.91
CA PRO A 63 -16.16 3.13 -9.51
C PRO A 63 -15.08 2.61 -10.47
N ASP A 64 -14.09 2.00 -9.86
CA ASP A 64 -12.91 1.38 -10.43
C ASP A 64 -13.23 0.46 -11.62
N GLN A 65 -12.79 0.87 -12.81
CA GLN A 65 -12.36 -0.04 -13.86
C GLN A 65 -11.08 0.52 -14.51
N GLY A 66 -9.93 0.16 -13.93
CA GLY A 66 -8.71 -0.03 -14.73
C GLY A 66 -7.76 1.16 -14.87
N GLY A 67 -7.66 2.04 -13.87
CA GLY A 67 -6.59 3.03 -13.79
C GLY A 67 -6.12 3.15 -12.35
N ARG A 68 -4.86 2.78 -12.07
CA ARG A 68 -4.27 2.89 -10.71
C ARG A 68 -4.20 4.35 -10.29
N GLY A 69 -5.29 4.82 -9.67
CA GLY A 69 -5.26 5.98 -8.79
C GLY A 69 -4.47 5.67 -7.53
N ARG A 70 -4.15 6.71 -6.76
CA ARG A 70 -3.51 6.59 -5.45
C ARG A 70 -4.34 5.64 -4.58
N PHE A 71 -3.69 4.67 -3.93
CA PHE A 71 -4.38 3.75 -3.04
C PHE A 71 -5.00 4.53 -1.87
N ASP A 72 -6.33 4.48 -1.78
CA ASP A 72 -7.07 5.06 -0.67
C ASP A 72 -7.31 3.97 0.38
N LEU A 73 -6.48 4.00 1.43
CA LEU A 73 -6.55 3.05 2.54
C LEU A 73 -7.90 3.11 3.26
N ILE A 74 -8.49 4.29 3.44
CA ILE A 74 -9.76 4.44 4.15
C ILE A 74 -10.88 3.83 3.31
N ALA A 75 -10.92 4.13 2.01
CA ALA A 75 -11.91 3.53 1.11
C ALA A 75 -11.75 2.01 1.02
N PHE A 76 -10.52 1.50 1.00
CA PHE A 76 -10.26 0.06 1.05
C PHE A 76 -10.74 -0.56 2.37
N ALA A 77 -10.39 0.03 3.51
CA ALA A 77 -10.76 -0.47 4.82
C ALA A 77 -12.28 -0.47 5.05
N LYS A 78 -13.02 0.52 4.52
CA LYS A 78 -14.49 0.51 4.52
C LYS A 78 -15.08 -0.68 3.76
N ARG A 79 -14.52 -1.01 2.58
CA ARG A 79 -14.95 -2.17 1.80
C ARG A 79 -14.69 -3.46 2.57
N GLN A 80 -13.51 -3.58 3.19
CA GLN A 80 -13.17 -4.73 4.02
C GLN A 80 -14.09 -4.88 5.23
N GLN A 81 -14.33 -3.80 5.98
CA GLN A 81 -15.23 -3.81 7.13
C GLN A 81 -16.65 -4.27 6.75
N ASN A 82 -17.20 -3.72 5.65
CA ASN A 82 -18.54 -4.09 5.19
C ASN A 82 -18.63 -5.55 4.77
N TRP A 83 -17.65 -6.04 3.99
CA TRP A 83 -17.63 -7.44 3.57
C TRP A 83 -17.47 -8.38 4.76
N SER A 84 -16.56 -8.08 5.69
CA SER A 84 -16.31 -8.87 6.88
C SER A 84 -17.54 -8.96 7.80
N LEU A 85 -18.25 -7.84 8.02
CA LEU A 85 -19.51 -7.83 8.77
C LEU A 85 -20.61 -8.67 8.12
N GLN A 86 -20.67 -8.68 6.79
CA GLN A 86 -21.65 -9.47 6.03
C GLN A 86 -21.31 -10.96 6.03
N THR A 87 -20.04 -11.31 5.92
CA THR A 87 -19.59 -12.70 5.81
C THR A 87 -19.50 -13.39 7.17
N PHE A 88 -18.93 -12.72 8.17
CA PHE A 88 -18.59 -13.32 9.46
C PHE A 88 -19.44 -12.78 10.63
N GLY A 89 -20.28 -11.77 10.37
CA GLY A 89 -21.13 -11.17 11.39
C GLY A 89 -20.42 -10.13 12.28
N PRO A 90 -21.18 -9.50 13.19
CA PRO A 90 -20.69 -8.47 14.09
C PRO A 90 -19.86 -9.05 15.25
N GLY A 91 -19.16 -8.16 15.97
CA GLY A 91 -18.38 -8.51 17.16
C GLY A 91 -16.88 -8.45 16.94
N TYR A 92 -16.10 -8.68 18.00
CA TYR A 92 -14.65 -8.56 17.96
C TYR A 92 -13.96 -9.70 17.23
N LEU A 93 -14.56 -10.90 17.24
CA LEU A 93 -14.01 -12.15 16.65
C LEU A 93 -12.54 -12.42 16.98
N THR A 94 -12.05 -11.91 18.12
CA THR A 94 -10.61 -11.91 18.44
C THR A 94 -10.04 -13.31 18.45
N GLU A 95 -10.73 -14.27 19.05
CA GLU A 95 -10.28 -15.67 19.10
C GLU A 95 -10.21 -16.29 17.71
N SER A 96 -11.27 -16.15 16.91
CA SER A 96 -11.31 -16.68 15.53
C SER A 96 -10.29 -16.02 14.60
N LEU A 97 -10.04 -14.71 14.74
CA LEU A 97 -9.04 -14.01 13.94
C LEU A 97 -7.62 -14.41 14.34
N VAL A 98 -7.36 -14.57 15.63
CA VAL A 98 -6.04 -15.01 16.12
C VAL A 98 -5.76 -16.44 15.70
N ASP A 99 -6.75 -17.33 15.79
CA ASP A 99 -6.67 -18.71 15.32
C ASP A 99 -6.30 -18.76 13.83
N HIS A 100 -7.01 -18.00 12.99
CA HIS A 100 -6.72 -17.94 11.55
C HIS A 100 -5.33 -17.33 11.26
N ILE A 101 -4.91 -16.27 11.97
CA ILE A 101 -3.56 -15.72 11.83
C ILE A 101 -2.49 -16.77 12.14
N GLN A 102 -2.75 -17.71 13.07
CA GLN A 102 -1.81 -18.79 13.37
C GLN A 102 -1.70 -19.80 12.23
N GLU A 103 -2.81 -20.10 11.54
CA GLU A 103 -2.81 -20.93 10.34
C GLU A 103 -2.02 -20.25 9.20
N GLU A 104 -2.29 -18.97 8.92
CA GLU A 104 -1.62 -18.20 7.86
C GLU A 104 -0.12 -18.02 8.11
N LEU A 105 0.32 -17.97 9.38
CA LEU A 105 1.75 -17.96 9.71
C LEU A 105 2.45 -19.24 9.26
N ILE A 106 1.78 -20.39 9.33
CA ILE A 106 2.32 -21.66 8.83
C ILE A 106 2.45 -21.61 7.30
N GLU A 107 1.50 -21.00 6.59
CA GLU A 107 1.54 -20.85 5.13
C GLU A 107 2.70 -19.92 4.70
N VAL A 108 2.91 -18.80 5.41
CA VAL A 108 4.08 -17.93 5.22
C VAL A 108 5.39 -18.67 5.47
N GLU A 109 5.48 -19.52 6.49
CA GLU A 109 6.68 -20.32 6.75
C GLU A 109 6.99 -21.31 5.62
N GLN A 110 5.95 -21.89 5.01
CA GLN A 110 6.08 -22.81 3.87
C GLN A 110 6.43 -22.08 2.57
N SER A 111 5.85 -20.88 2.35
CA SER A 111 5.90 -20.13 1.10
C SER A 111 6.26 -18.65 1.28
N PRO A 112 7.40 -18.29 1.89
CA PRO A 112 7.68 -16.91 2.34
C PRO A 112 7.88 -15.88 1.22
N ARG A 113 7.97 -16.33 -0.05
CA ARG A 113 8.07 -15.47 -1.23
C ARG A 113 6.75 -15.30 -1.97
N ASP A 114 5.70 -15.98 -1.55
CA ASP A 114 4.38 -15.73 -2.07
C ASP A 114 3.80 -14.49 -1.37
N SER A 115 3.46 -13.48 -2.17
CA SER A 115 2.86 -12.25 -1.65
C SER A 115 1.42 -12.44 -1.18
N GLY A 116 0.74 -13.51 -1.59
CA GLY A 116 -0.61 -13.87 -1.14
C GLY A 116 -0.65 -14.09 0.36
N GLU A 117 0.19 -14.98 0.87
CA GLU A 117 0.24 -15.35 2.30
C GLU A 117 0.53 -14.14 3.21
N TRP A 118 1.41 -13.24 2.76
CA TRP A 118 1.65 -11.98 3.47
C TRP A 118 0.44 -11.04 3.43
N ALA A 119 -0.32 -11.04 2.33
CA ALA A 119 -1.54 -10.25 2.22
C ALA A 119 -2.64 -10.80 3.13
N ASP A 120 -2.74 -12.11 3.32
CA ASP A 120 -3.72 -12.72 4.22
C ASP A 120 -3.49 -12.31 5.68
N LEU A 121 -2.23 -12.31 6.15
CA LEU A 121 -1.88 -11.73 7.45
C LEU A 121 -2.29 -10.25 7.58
N VAL A 122 -2.08 -9.45 6.55
CA VAL A 122 -2.43 -8.01 6.54
C VAL A 122 -3.95 -7.83 6.60
N LEU A 123 -4.71 -8.64 5.85
CA LEU A 123 -6.16 -8.57 5.81
C LEU A 123 -6.78 -8.99 7.16
N LEU A 124 -6.31 -10.07 7.77
CA LEU A 124 -6.78 -10.53 9.08
C LEU A 124 -6.44 -9.53 10.19
N ALA A 125 -5.22 -9.00 10.21
CA ALA A 125 -4.83 -7.97 11.18
C ALA A 125 -5.63 -6.66 10.98
N LEU A 126 -5.90 -6.27 9.74
CA LEU A 126 -6.74 -5.12 9.44
C LEU A 126 -8.18 -5.35 9.90
N ASP A 127 -8.74 -6.55 9.72
CA ASP A 127 -10.07 -6.87 10.22
C ASP A 127 -10.14 -6.79 11.75
N GLY A 128 -9.15 -7.35 12.45
CA GLY A 128 -9.03 -7.21 13.91
C GLY A 128 -8.96 -5.75 14.36
N LEU A 129 -8.17 -4.92 13.65
CA LEU A 129 -8.08 -3.49 13.94
C LEU A 129 -9.40 -2.75 13.67
N LEU A 130 -10.10 -3.06 12.58
CA LEU A 130 -11.39 -2.48 12.23
C LEU A 130 -12.47 -2.84 13.25
N ARG A 131 -12.48 -4.06 13.75
CA ARG A 131 -13.38 -4.52 14.81
C ARG A 131 -13.07 -3.86 16.15
N CYS A 132 -11.79 -3.67 16.48
CA CYS A 132 -11.35 -3.00 17.70
C CYS A 132 -11.68 -1.49 17.71
N THR A 133 -11.47 -0.82 16.58
CA THR A 133 -11.66 0.64 16.47
C THR A 133 -13.08 1.04 16.08
N GLY A 134 -13.84 0.13 15.45
CA GLY A 134 -15.20 0.37 14.96
C GLY A 134 -15.29 1.26 13.71
N SER A 135 -14.19 1.81 13.20
CA SER A 135 -14.19 2.75 12.07
C SER A 135 -12.93 2.61 11.22
N ALA A 136 -13.08 2.68 9.91
CA ALA A 136 -11.98 2.71 8.96
C ALA A 136 -11.05 3.92 9.16
N GLU A 137 -11.60 5.09 9.49
CA GLU A 137 -10.85 6.30 9.79
C GLU A 137 -10.00 6.14 11.06
N LEU A 138 -10.60 5.58 12.12
CA LEU A 138 -9.88 5.32 13.37
C LEU A 138 -8.83 4.23 13.21
N ALA A 139 -9.10 3.17 12.44
CA ALA A 139 -8.12 2.16 12.08
C ALA A 139 -6.93 2.77 11.30
N ALA A 140 -7.21 3.57 10.27
CA ALA A 140 -6.17 4.24 9.50
C ALA A 140 -5.34 5.20 10.36
N LYS A 141 -5.99 5.94 11.27
CA LYS A 141 -5.29 6.79 12.24
C LYS A 141 -4.42 5.98 13.19
N ALA A 142 -4.92 4.88 13.74
CA ALA A 142 -4.16 4.01 14.64
C ALA A 142 -2.91 3.42 13.96
N LEU A 143 -3.02 3.02 12.69
CA LEU A 143 -1.88 2.59 11.88
C LEU A 143 -0.86 3.72 11.71
N SER A 144 -1.33 4.92 11.32
CA SER A 144 -0.46 6.10 11.14
C SER A 144 0.26 6.48 12.43
N ASP A 145 -0.47 6.60 13.54
CA ASP A 145 0.09 6.95 14.85
C ASP A 145 1.13 5.91 15.32
N LYS A 146 0.85 4.62 15.09
CA LYS A 146 1.77 3.54 15.47
C LYS A 146 3.03 3.54 14.60
N ALA A 147 2.90 3.78 13.30
CA ALA A 147 4.03 3.91 12.39
C ALA A 147 4.92 5.09 12.82
N ASP A 148 4.31 6.24 13.11
CA ASP A 148 4.99 7.44 13.61
C ASP A 148 5.78 7.18 14.90
N ILE A 149 5.20 6.44 15.85
CA ILE A 149 5.90 6.00 17.06
C ILE A 149 7.09 5.11 16.70
N ASN A 150 6.91 4.12 15.83
CA ASN A 150 7.96 3.19 15.45
C ASN A 150 9.12 3.87 14.71
N LEU A 151 8.83 4.84 13.84
CA LEU A 151 9.83 5.63 13.10
C LEU A 151 10.69 6.52 14.01
N ARG A 152 10.15 6.95 15.15
CA ARG A 152 10.87 7.78 16.13
C ARG A 152 11.69 6.99 17.14
N ARG A 153 11.48 5.67 17.26
CA ARG A 153 12.20 4.82 18.22
C ARG A 153 13.65 4.64 17.81
N ALA A 154 14.51 4.43 18.81
CA ALA A 154 15.85 3.92 18.59
C ALA A 154 15.79 2.41 18.32
N TRP A 155 16.47 1.96 17.27
CA TRP A 155 16.58 0.56 16.87
C TRP A 155 18.06 0.17 16.82
N PRO A 156 18.43 -1.07 17.18
CA PRO A 156 19.80 -1.54 17.03
C PRO A 156 20.20 -1.61 15.55
N ASP A 157 21.50 -1.59 15.25
CA ASP A 157 21.97 -1.86 13.89
C ASP A 157 21.55 -3.28 13.50
N TRP A 158 20.72 -3.39 12.46
CA TRP A 158 20.19 -4.67 12.00
C TRP A 158 21.28 -5.64 11.55
N ARG A 159 22.50 -5.15 11.26
CA ARG A 159 23.66 -5.97 10.90
C ARG A 159 24.30 -6.68 12.08
N THR A 160 24.03 -6.23 13.31
CA THR A 160 24.69 -6.73 14.52
C THR A 160 23.79 -7.62 15.39
N VAL A 161 22.54 -7.84 14.97
CA VAL A 161 21.55 -8.63 15.71
C VAL A 161 21.26 -9.95 15.00
N ASP A 162 20.75 -10.94 15.74
CA ASP A 162 20.27 -12.19 15.15
C ASP A 162 19.04 -11.94 14.27
N ARG A 163 19.21 -12.09 12.95
CA ARG A 163 18.16 -11.84 11.95
C ARG A 163 17.06 -12.91 11.91
N THR A 164 17.19 -13.98 12.69
CA THR A 164 16.17 -15.02 12.86
C THR A 164 15.27 -14.76 14.08
N ARG A 165 15.56 -13.71 14.86
CA ARG A 165 14.79 -13.30 16.02
C ARG A 165 14.15 -11.93 15.79
N ALA A 166 13.15 -11.62 16.60
CA ALA A 166 12.53 -10.29 16.60
C ALA A 166 13.57 -9.22 16.94
N ILE A 167 13.69 -8.21 16.07
CA ILE A 167 14.50 -7.02 16.34
C ILE A 167 13.64 -6.03 17.13
N GLY A 168 13.93 -5.86 18.41
CA GLY A 168 13.22 -4.93 19.30
C GLY A 168 13.78 -3.51 19.25
N HIS A 169 13.00 -2.53 19.71
CA HIS A 169 13.50 -1.18 19.95
C HIS A 169 14.39 -1.16 21.21
N ILE A 170 15.36 -0.25 21.23
CA ILE A 170 16.20 -0.01 22.40
C ILE A 170 15.34 0.70 23.45
N ALA A 171 15.39 0.24 24.71
CA ALA A 171 14.71 0.94 25.81
C ALA A 171 15.36 2.31 26.01
N GLU A 172 14.56 3.35 26.23
CA GLU A 172 15.13 4.62 26.71
C GLU A 172 15.70 4.39 28.10
N PRO A 173 16.88 4.95 28.43
CA PRO A 173 17.37 4.91 29.79
C PRO A 173 16.31 5.55 30.69
N GLU A 174 15.86 4.79 31.69
CA GLU A 174 14.92 5.28 32.70
C GLU A 174 15.52 6.55 33.28
N ALA A 175 14.86 7.70 33.05
CA ALA A 175 15.33 8.96 33.59
C ALA A 175 15.45 8.76 35.10
N ALA A 176 16.68 8.82 35.62
CA ALA A 176 16.92 8.80 37.05
C ALA A 176 16.03 9.90 37.64
N ILE A 177 14.96 9.49 38.32
CA ILE A 177 14.20 10.41 39.16
C ILE A 177 15.19 10.79 40.25
N ASP A 178 15.86 11.92 40.03
CA ASP A 178 16.70 12.56 41.02
C ASP A 178 15.80 12.84 42.21
N LEU A 179 15.93 12.01 43.25
CA LEU A 179 15.26 12.17 44.51
C LEU A 179 15.92 13.35 45.23
N ALA A 180 15.70 14.54 44.69
CA ALA A 180 16.30 15.78 45.14
C ALA A 180 15.22 16.86 45.33
N VAL A 181 14.15 16.54 46.06
CA VAL A 181 13.36 17.54 46.79
C VAL A 181 12.78 16.91 48.08
N MET A 182 13.37 17.33 49.20
CA MET A 182 12.85 17.45 50.58
C MET A 182 12.08 16.29 51.24
#